data_AF-A0A1J3D6L0-F1
#
_entry.id   AF-A0A1J3D6L0-F1
#
_cell.length_a   1.000
_cell.length_b   1.000
_cell.length_c   1.000
_cell.angle_alpha   90.00
_cell.angle_beta   90.00
_cell.angle_gamma   90.00
#
_symmetry.space_group_name_H-M   'P 1'
#
loop_
_entity.id
_entity.type
_entity.pdbx_description
1 polymer ?
#
loop_
_entity_poly.entity_id
_entity_poly.type
_entity_poly.pdbx_seq_one_letter_code
_entity_poly.pdbx_strand_id
1 'polypeptide(L)'
;LKFIKKLAVTKLLRPQALEQAQGVRAVELERFYANLLEKAKKKESVEVGMEVMKFTNNMIFRVSMGRRYSEESGYAERVMELT
;
A
#
# COMPACT_ATOMS: atom_id res chain seq x y z
N LEU A 1 13.14 -2.26 -22.77
CA LEU A 1 13.42 -2.55 -21.34
C LEU A 1 14.48 -1.63 -20.70
N LYS A 2 15.65 -1.40 -21.31
CA LYS A 2 16.74 -0.58 -20.74
C LYS A 2 16.29 0.82 -20.26
N PHE A 3 15.44 1.49 -21.05
CA PHE A 3 14.90 2.81 -20.70
C PHE A 3 13.97 2.76 -19.47
N ILE A 4 13.02 1.84 -19.43
CA ILE A 4 12.09 1.65 -18.30
C ILE A 4 12.86 1.33 -17.02
N LYS A 5 13.84 0.43 -17.09
CA LYS A 5 14.70 0.11 -15.93
C LYS A 5 15.44 1.35 -15.42
N LYS A 6 16.03 2.14 -16.33
CA LYS A 6 16.70 3.40 -15.97
C LYS A 6 15.73 4.37 -15.32
N LEU A 7 14.52 4.53 -15.85
CA LEU A 7 13.51 5.40 -15.28
C LEU A 7 13.08 4.94 -13.88
N ALA A 8 12.76 3.65 -13.70
CA ALA A 8 12.37 3.10 -12.41
C ALA A 8 13.46 3.29 -11.35
N VAL A 9 14.71 2.92 -11.66
CA VAL A 9 15.83 3.08 -10.72
C VAL A 9 16.06 4.57 -10.41
N THR A 10 16.02 5.42 -11.42
CA THR A 10 16.29 6.85 -11.24
C THR A 10 15.07 7.67 -10.82
N LYS A 11 13.87 7.13 -10.67
CA LYS A 11 12.72 7.95 -10.22
C LYS A 11 12.07 7.39 -8.98
N LEU A 12 12.07 6.07 -8.83
CA LEU A 12 11.35 5.38 -7.76
C LEU A 12 12.29 4.77 -6.72
N LEU A 13 13.48 4.31 -7.13
CA LEU A 13 14.38 3.52 -6.27
C LEU A 13 15.68 4.23 -5.89
N ARG A 14 15.79 5.54 -6.10
CA ARG A 14 16.94 6.31 -5.60
C ARG A 14 16.88 6.41 -4.06
N PRO A 15 18.02 6.52 -3.36
CA PRO A 15 18.06 6.66 -1.90
C PRO A 15 17.10 7.72 -1.35
N GLN A 16 17.11 8.93 -1.91
CA GLN A 16 16.19 10.01 -1.51
C GLN A 16 14.70 9.64 -1.64
N ALA A 17 14.32 8.90 -2.70
CA ALA A 17 12.95 8.45 -2.87
C ALA A 17 12.58 7.38 -1.84
N LEU A 18 13.53 6.50 -1.48
CA LEU A 18 13.34 5.48 -0.45
C LEU A 18 13.23 6.06 0.96
N GLU A 19 13.97 7.14 1.24
CA GLU A 19 13.87 7.93 2.47
C GLU A 19 12.51 8.63 2.57
N GLN A 20 12.04 9.28 1.51
CA GLN A 20 10.69 9.86 1.49
C GLN A 20 9.61 8.79 1.69
N ALA A 21 9.81 7.61 1.07
CA ALA A 21 8.93 6.47 1.28
C ALA A 21 8.98 5.93 2.72
N GLN A 22 10.01 6.22 3.53
CA GLN A 22 10.07 5.78 4.92
C GLN A 22 8.98 6.45 5.77
N GLY A 23 8.79 7.76 5.64
CA GLY A 23 7.71 8.46 6.34
C GLY A 23 6.33 7.96 5.90
N VAL A 24 6.17 7.69 4.60
CA VAL A 24 4.95 7.07 4.06
C VAL A 24 4.73 5.68 4.66
N ARG A 25 5.79 4.87 4.76
CA ARG A 25 5.73 3.52 5.33
C ARG A 25 5.23 3.53 6.76
N ALA A 26 5.75 4.43 7.60
CA ALA A 26 5.31 4.55 8.99
C ALA A 26 3.81 4.89 9.08
N VAL A 27 3.35 5.88 8.33
CA VAL A 27 1.94 6.31 8.34
C VAL A 27 0.98 5.21 7.89
N GLU A 28 1.30 4.49 6.81
CA GLU A 28 0.41 3.41 6.35
C GLU A 28 0.48 2.19 7.29
N LEU A 29 1.61 1.93 7.95
CA LEU A 29 1.74 0.84 8.91
C LEU A 29 0.92 1.12 10.18
N GLU A 30 0.94 2.35 10.69
CA GLU A 30 0.08 2.77 11.81
C GLU A 30 -1.40 2.60 11.49
N ARG A 31 -1.81 2.97 10.26
CA ARG A 31 -3.20 2.77 9.80
C ARG A 31 -3.59 1.31 9.72
N PHE A 32 -2.71 0.47 9.17
CA PHE A 32 -2.92 -0.97 9.11
C PHE A 32 -3.09 -1.58 10.50
N TYR A 33 -2.20 -1.20 11.44
CA TYR A 33 -2.30 -1.62 12.84
C TYR A 33 -3.62 -1.15 13.48
N ALA A 34 -3.99 0.12 13.33
CA ALA A 34 -5.21 0.67 13.89
C ALA A 34 -6.46 -0.06 13.37
N ASN A 35 -6.51 -0.37 12.07
CA ASN A 35 -7.61 -1.15 11.49
C ASN A 35 -7.72 -2.54 12.12
N LEU A 36 -6.62 -3.30 12.17
CA LEU A 36 -6.62 -4.63 12.79
C LEU A 36 -6.99 -4.58 14.27
N LEU A 37 -6.51 -3.57 15.01
CA LEU A 37 -6.84 -3.37 16.42
C LEU A 37 -8.35 -3.13 16.61
N GLU A 38 -8.97 -2.30 15.77
CA GLU A 38 -10.42 -2.06 15.83
C GLU A 38 -11.22 -3.31 15.53
N LYS A 39 -10.83 -4.11 14.53
CA LYS A 39 -11.45 -5.41 14.23
C LYS A 39 -11.30 -6.41 15.38
N ALA A 40 -10.11 -6.45 15.98
CA ALA A 40 -9.84 -7.30 17.14
C ALA A 40 -10.69 -6.93 18.36
N LYS A 41 -10.86 -5.63 18.66
CA LYS A 41 -11.76 -5.15 19.73
C LYS A 41 -13.20 -5.61 19.53
N LYS A 42 -13.64 -5.68 18.27
CA LYS A 42 -14.98 -6.17 17.88
C LYS A 42 -15.07 -7.70 17.80
N LYS A 43 -13.97 -8.41 18.01
CA LYS A 43 -13.87 -9.88 17.85
C LYS A 43 -14.25 -10.34 16.44
N GLU A 44 -13.99 -9.52 15.43
CA GLU A 44 -14.22 -9.87 14.04
C GLU A 44 -13.14 -10.86 13.55
N SER A 45 -13.57 -11.86 12.78
CA SER A 45 -12.62 -12.71 12.05
C SER A 45 -12.04 -11.92 10.87
N VAL A 46 -10.74 -12.07 10.63
CA VAL A 46 -10.04 -11.37 9.57
C VAL A 46 -9.29 -12.35 8.68
N GLU A 47 -9.41 -12.17 7.37
CA GLU A 47 -8.52 -12.82 6.41
C GLU A 47 -7.26 -11.95 6.28
N VAL A 48 -6.14 -12.45 6.78
CA VAL A 48 -4.90 -11.67 6.90
C VAL A 48 -4.32 -11.33 5.52
N GLY A 49 -4.46 -12.22 4.53
CA GLY A 49 -4.01 -11.99 3.16
C GLY A 49 -4.64 -10.74 2.55
N MET A 50 -5.96 -10.59 2.66
CA MET A 50 -6.74 -9.46 2.17
C MET A 50 -6.34 -8.17 2.86
N GLU A 51 -6.15 -8.19 4.19
CA GLU A 51 -5.75 -6.99 4.93
C GLU A 51 -4.31 -6.57 4.58
N VAL A 52 -3.39 -7.53 4.44
CA VAL A 52 -2.02 -7.26 3.96
C VAL A 52 -2.04 -6.74 2.53
N MET A 53 -2.89 -7.29 1.66
CA MET A 53 -3.02 -6.85 0.27
C MET A 53 -3.54 -5.41 0.18
N LYS A 54 -4.54 -5.03 1.00
CA LYS A 54 -5.00 -3.64 1.12
C LYS A 54 -3.87 -2.72 1.58
N PHE A 55 -3.07 -3.15 2.57
CA PHE A 55 -1.93 -2.39 3.06
C PHE A 55 -0.85 -2.20 1.98
N THR A 56 -0.44 -3.28 1.29
CA THR A 56 0.59 -3.20 0.25
C THR A 56 0.14 -2.37 -0.95
N ASN A 57 -1.13 -2.47 -1.35
CA ASN A 57 -1.70 -1.60 -2.38
C ASN A 57 -1.67 -0.13 -1.95
N ASN A 58 -2.17 0.21 -0.76
CA ASN A 58 -2.09 1.58 -0.26
C ASN A 58 -0.64 2.10 -0.22
N MET A 59 0.32 1.27 0.19
CA MET A 59 1.73 1.62 0.19
C MET A 59 2.25 1.93 -1.22
N ILE A 60 2.02 1.03 -2.17
CA ILE A 60 2.51 1.17 -3.55
C ILE A 60 1.92 2.42 -4.18
N PHE A 61 0.61 2.65 -4.03
CA PHE A 61 -0.05 3.84 -4.58
C PHE A 61 0.46 5.12 -3.92
N ARG A 62 0.68 5.13 -2.60
CA ARG A 62 1.24 6.31 -1.92
C ARG A 62 2.66 6.62 -2.36
N VAL A 63 3.52 5.61 -2.48
CA VAL A 63 4.93 5.79 -2.89
C VAL A 63 5.05 6.15 -4.36
N SER A 64 4.23 5.55 -5.24
CA SER A 64 4.35 5.75 -6.70
C SER A 64 3.52 6.92 -7.24
N MET A 65 2.34 7.18 -6.68
CA MET A 65 1.37 8.18 -7.17
C MET A 65 1.11 9.31 -6.17
N GLY A 66 1.68 9.26 -4.96
CA GLY A 66 1.47 10.28 -3.93
C GLY A 66 0.08 10.26 -3.27
N ARG A 67 -0.81 9.35 -3.68
CA ARG A 67 -2.20 9.23 -3.21
C ARG A 67 -2.52 7.82 -2.76
N ARG A 68 -3.50 7.67 -1.87
CA ARG A 68 -3.95 6.35 -1.42
C ARG A 68 -4.75 5.64 -2.51
N TYR A 69 -4.86 4.35 -2.32
CA TYR A 69 -5.84 3.55 -3.02
C TYR A 69 -7.25 3.94 -2.53
N SER A 70 -8.17 4.21 -3.45
CA SER A 70 -9.55 4.58 -3.11
C SER A 70 -10.39 3.31 -3.06
N GLU A 71 -10.83 2.91 -1.86
CA GLU A 71 -11.78 1.81 -1.67
C GLU A 71 -13.16 2.15 -2.30
N GLU A 72 -13.56 3.43 -2.28
CA GLU A 72 -14.83 3.93 -2.86
C GLU A 72 -15.01 3.60 -4.34
N SER A 73 -13.92 3.40 -5.06
CA SER A 73 -13.98 3.24 -6.50
C SER A 73 -14.39 1.83 -6.95
N GLY A 74 -14.50 0.86 -6.02
CA GLY A 74 -14.78 -0.55 -6.33
C GLY A 74 -13.70 -1.22 -7.18
N TYR A 75 -12.56 -0.54 -7.41
CA TYR A 75 -11.39 -1.12 -8.06
C TYR A 75 -10.65 -2.04 -7.09
N ALA A 76 -10.79 -1.81 -5.77
CA ALA A 76 -10.22 -2.64 -4.71
C ALA A 76 -10.64 -4.09 -4.79
N GLU A 77 -11.94 -4.33 -4.90
CA GLU A 77 -12.49 -5.67 -5.08
C GLU A 77 -12.08 -6.26 -6.42
N ARG A 78 -12.13 -5.49 -7.52
CA ARG A 78 -11.72 -5.98 -8.85
C ARG A 78 -10.25 -6.38 -8.95
N VAL A 79 -9.33 -5.69 -8.27
CA VAL A 79 -7.92 -6.10 -8.25
C VAL A 79 -7.73 -7.35 -7.38
N MET A 80 -8.51 -7.49 -6.28
CA MET A 80 -8.50 -8.71 -5.47
C MET A 80 -9.06 -9.92 -6.23
N GLU A 81 -10.06 -9.75 -7.11
CA GLU A 81 -10.60 -10.83 -7.97
C GLU A 81 -9.59 -11.34 -9.02
N LEU A 82 -8.55 -10.58 -9.34
CA LEU A 82 -7.56 -10.91 -10.37
C LEU A 82 -6.35 -11.68 -9.85
N THR A 83 -6.29 -12.01 -8.56
CA THR A 83 -5.15 -12.64 -7.88
C THR A 83 -5.57 -13.90 -7.16
#